data_AF-A0A6N9YLB0-F1
#
_entry.id   AF-A0A6N9YLB0-F1
#
_cell.length_a   1.000
_cell.length_b   1.000
_cell.length_c   1.000
_cell.angle_alpha   90.00
_cell.angle_beta   90.00
_cell.angle_gamma   90.00
#
_symmetry.space_group_name_H-M   'P 1'
#
loop_
_entity.id
_entity.type
_entity.pdbx_description
1 polymer ?
#
loop_
_entity_poly.entity_id
_entity_poly.type
_entity_poly.pdbx_seq_one_letter_code
_entity_poly.pdbx_strand_id
1 'polypeptide(L)'
;MSSLAAAVRDQRRILSEALGVPVAVVDVDVRPVLPVVVRERIARARVLRDTARWANRAAADERATAARMLAGEMGLALRDIGTILGVSHQRAHQLLARGGER
;
A
#
# COMPACT_ATOMS: atom_id res chain seq x y z
N MET A 1 -13.53 -25.02 11.37
CA MET A 1 -12.23 -24.70 10.74
C MET A 1 -11.32 -24.13 11.82
N SER A 2 -10.14 -24.72 12.05
CA SER A 2 -9.16 -24.17 12.99
C SER A 2 -8.48 -22.94 12.37
N SER A 3 -8.40 -21.83 13.11
CA SER A 3 -7.69 -20.63 12.67
C SER A 3 -6.19 -20.74 13.00
N LEU A 4 -5.33 -19.99 12.29
CA LEU A 4 -3.90 -19.90 12.63
C LEU A 4 -3.69 -19.46 14.10
N ALA A 5 -4.53 -18.55 14.58
CA ALA A 5 -4.50 -18.10 15.98
C ALA A 5 -4.87 -19.23 16.97
N ALA A 6 -5.82 -20.11 16.61
CA ALA A 6 -6.12 -21.29 17.41
C ALA A 6 -4.94 -22.27 17.41
N ALA A 7 -4.32 -22.53 16.26
CA ALA A 7 -3.14 -23.38 16.16
C ALA A 7 -1.95 -22.87 17.00
N VAL A 8 -1.67 -21.56 16.98
CA VAL A 8 -0.63 -20.94 17.83
C VAL A 8 -0.93 -21.17 19.30
N ARG A 9 -2.17 -20.94 19.75
CA ARG A 9 -2.56 -21.13 21.16
C ARG A 9 -2.42 -22.59 21.60
N ASP A 10 -2.89 -23.52 20.77
CA ASP A 10 -2.82 -24.95 21.07
C ASP A 10 -1.36 -25.43 21.14
N GLN A 11 -0.52 -25.03 20.19
CA GLN A 11 0.90 -25.39 20.19
C GLN A 11 1.67 -24.78 21.36
N ARG A 12 1.41 -23.51 21.72
CA ARG A 12 2.02 -22.89 22.90
C ARG A 12 1.71 -23.67 24.17
N ARG A 13 0.46 -24.10 24.34
CA ARG A 13 0.03 -24.90 25.48
C ARG A 13 0.74 -26.26 25.51
N ILE A 14 0.73 -27.00 24.39
CA ILE A 14 1.38 -28.33 24.29
C ILE A 14 2.87 -28.24 24.56
N LEU A 15 3.57 -27.25 24.01
CA LEU A 15 5.01 -27.06 24.21
C LEU A 15 5.34 -26.64 25.65
N SER A 16 4.52 -25.77 26.25
CA SER A 16 4.65 -25.40 27.66
C SER A 16 4.56 -26.63 28.57
N GLU A 17 3.56 -27.50 28.35
CA GLU A 17 3.37 -28.76 29.07
C GLU A 17 4.55 -29.72 28.85
N ALA A 18 4.97 -29.92 27.60
CA ALA A 18 6.05 -30.85 27.25
C ALA A 18 7.43 -30.43 27.78
N LEU A 19 7.69 -29.12 27.87
CA LEU A 19 8.97 -28.57 28.31
C LEU A 19 9.00 -28.22 29.82
N GLY A 20 7.85 -28.25 30.50
CA GLY A 20 7.75 -27.90 31.92
C GLY A 20 8.02 -26.42 32.21
N VAL A 21 7.79 -25.53 31.22
CA VAL A 21 8.03 -24.09 31.34
C VAL A 21 6.72 -23.30 31.28
N PRO A 22 6.64 -22.11 31.89
CA PRO A 22 5.45 -21.27 31.78
C PRO A 22 5.08 -20.93 30.32
N VAL A 23 3.79 -20.93 29.97
CA VAL A 23 3.33 -20.59 28.61
C VAL A 23 3.75 -19.19 28.15
N ALA A 24 4.02 -18.29 29.10
CA ALA A 24 4.49 -16.93 28.85
C ALA A 24 5.88 -16.89 28.19
N VAL A 25 6.73 -17.90 28.43
CA VAL A 25 8.10 -17.96 27.87
C VAL A 25 8.19 -18.76 26.56
N VAL A 26 7.09 -19.35 26.10
CA VAL A 26 7.04 -20.14 24.86
C VAL A 26 6.52 -19.25 23.74
N ASP A 27 7.33 -18.97 22.71
CA ASP A 27 6.86 -18.31 21.49
C ASP A 27 6.68 -19.30 20.34
N VAL A 28 5.64 -19.09 19.53
CA VAL A 28 5.26 -20.00 18.43
C VAL A 28 4.87 -19.20 17.19
N ASP A 29 5.62 -19.41 16.10
CA ASP A 29 5.31 -18.90 14.77
C ASP A 29 4.74 -20.03 13.89
N VAL A 30 3.42 -20.00 13.64
CA VAL A 30 2.76 -20.96 12.75
C VAL A 30 2.83 -20.48 11.31
N ARG A 31 3.55 -21.24 10.47
CA ARG A 31 3.66 -20.98 9.03
C ARG A 31 2.79 -21.96 8.24
N PRO A 32 1.67 -21.53 7.64
CA PRO A 32 0.86 -22.41 6.82
C PRO A 32 1.62 -22.85 5.57
N VAL A 33 1.63 -24.15 5.30
CA VAL A 33 2.11 -24.70 4.03
C VAL A 33 1.01 -24.55 2.99
N LEU A 34 1.11 -23.49 2.20
CA LEU A 34 0.17 -23.22 1.11
C LEU A 34 0.57 -24.00 -0.16
N PRO A 35 -0.36 -24.44 -1.01
CA PRO A 35 -0.03 -24.95 -2.34
C PRO A 35 0.78 -23.94 -3.16
N VAL A 36 1.70 -24.41 -4.01
CA VAL A 36 2.56 -23.58 -4.88
C VAL A 36 1.74 -22.50 -5.61
N VAL A 37 0.65 -22.91 -6.27
CA VAL A 37 -0.21 -22.02 -7.04
C VAL A 37 -0.75 -20.87 -6.19
N VAL A 38 -1.15 -21.13 -4.94
CA VAL A 38 -1.67 -20.08 -4.05
C VAL A 38 -0.56 -19.09 -3.68
N ARG A 39 0.65 -19.58 -3.37
CA ARG A 39 1.79 -18.72 -3.04
C ARG A 39 2.18 -17.80 -4.21
N GLU A 40 2.20 -18.34 -5.42
CA GLU A 40 2.50 -17.58 -6.63
C GLU A 40 1.47 -16.48 -6.88
N ARG A 41 0.18 -16.75 -6.68
CA ARG A 41 -0.87 -15.73 -6.83
C ARG A 41 -0.75 -14.62 -5.79
N ILE A 42 -0.44 -14.96 -4.53
CA ILE A 42 -0.18 -13.96 -3.47
C ILE A 42 1.06 -13.12 -3.82
N ALA A 43 2.15 -13.76 -4.25
CA ALA A 43 3.37 -13.06 -4.66
C ALA A 43 3.10 -12.10 -5.84
N ARG A 44 2.38 -12.56 -6.86
CA ARG A 44 1.99 -11.73 -8.00
C ARG A 44 1.11 -10.55 -7.58
N ALA A 45 0.15 -10.76 -6.68
CA ALA A 45 -0.69 -9.69 -6.16
C ALA A 45 0.12 -8.62 -5.42
N ARG A 46 1.16 -9.02 -4.66
CA ARG A 46 2.08 -8.07 -4.01
C ARG A 46 2.84 -7.24 -5.03
N VAL A 47 3.44 -7.87 -6.04
CA VAL A 47 4.15 -7.18 -7.12
C VAL A 47 3.23 -6.18 -7.82
N LEU A 48 2.02 -6.59 -8.21
CA LEU A 48 1.06 -5.71 -8.86
C LEU A 48 0.65 -4.52 -7.98
N ARG A 49 0.46 -4.75 -6.67
CA ARG A 49 0.16 -3.68 -5.72
C ARG A 49 1.32 -2.68 -5.63
N ASP A 50 2.55 -3.16 -5.65
CA ASP A 50 3.75 -2.31 -5.58
C ASP A 50 3.93 -1.48 -6.85
N THR A 51 3.72 -2.11 -8.01
CA THR A 51 3.68 -1.42 -9.31
C THR A 51 2.59 -0.35 -9.33
N ALA A 52 1.37 -0.67 -8.88
CA ALA A 52 0.29 0.31 -8.81
C ALA A 52 0.62 1.48 -7.86
N ARG A 53 1.22 1.21 -6.70
CA ARG A 53 1.68 2.25 -5.76
C ARG A 53 2.75 3.15 -6.37
N TRP A 54 3.67 2.59 -7.15
CA TRP A 54 4.68 3.38 -7.85
C TRP A 54 4.06 4.22 -8.98
N ALA A 55 3.27 3.59 -9.85
CA ALA A 55 2.64 4.24 -10.99
C ALA A 55 1.69 5.38 -10.55
N ASN A 56 0.94 5.18 -9.48
CA ASN A 56 0.06 6.22 -8.93
C ASN A 56 0.85 7.42 -8.38
N ARG A 57 2.03 7.20 -7.78
CA ARG A 57 2.91 8.27 -7.32
C ARG A 57 3.50 9.04 -8.50
N ALA A 58 4.12 8.33 -9.43
CA ALA A 58 4.67 8.95 -10.64
C ALA A 58 3.61 9.76 -11.41
N ALA A 59 2.42 9.21 -11.60
CA ALA A 59 1.33 9.92 -12.27
C ALA A 59 0.78 11.10 -11.46
N ALA A 60 0.95 11.15 -10.14
CA ALA A 60 0.62 12.32 -9.34
C ALA A 60 1.66 13.42 -9.51
N ASP A 61 2.95 13.06 -9.54
CA ASP A 61 4.06 13.98 -9.73
C ASP A 61 4.02 14.61 -11.12
N GLU A 62 3.79 13.82 -12.17
CA GLU A 62 3.62 14.32 -13.55
C GLU A 62 2.44 15.29 -13.66
N ARG A 63 1.29 14.96 -13.05
CA ARG A 63 0.13 15.88 -13.04
C ARG A 63 0.42 17.18 -12.31
N ALA A 64 1.18 17.14 -11.22
CA ALA A 64 1.57 18.33 -10.49
C ALA A 64 2.54 19.20 -11.31
N THR A 65 3.50 18.58 -12.00
CA THR A 65 4.39 19.26 -12.94
C THR A 65 3.63 19.90 -14.09
N ALA A 66 2.74 19.15 -14.75
CA ALA A 66 1.90 19.67 -15.83
C ALA A 66 1.03 20.85 -15.35
N ALA A 67 0.40 20.75 -14.17
CA ALA A 67 -0.38 21.85 -13.61
C ALA A 67 0.45 23.13 -13.45
N ARG A 68 1.70 23.02 -12.97
CA ARG A 68 2.61 24.16 -12.79
C ARG A 68 3.03 24.78 -14.12
N MET A 69 3.33 23.97 -15.13
CA MET A 69 3.67 24.48 -16.46
C MET A 69 2.47 25.23 -17.09
N LEU A 70 1.27 24.65 -17.00
CA LEU A 70 0.05 25.28 -17.50
C LEU A 70 -0.25 26.62 -16.80
N ALA A 71 -0.04 26.70 -15.49
CA ALA A 71 -0.25 27.93 -14.73
C ALA A 71 0.85 28.97 -14.94
N GLY A 72 2.12 28.56 -14.88
CA GLY A 72 3.27 29.46 -14.87
C GLY A 72 3.77 29.86 -16.25
N GLU A 73 3.87 28.91 -17.18
CA GLU A 73 4.40 29.17 -18.53
C GLU A 73 3.30 29.60 -19.49
N MET A 74 2.09 29.03 -19.35
CA MET A 74 0.96 29.31 -20.26
C MET A 74 -0.08 30.26 -19.66
N GLY A 75 0.03 30.64 -18.39
CA GLY A 75 -0.87 31.61 -17.75
C GLY A 75 -2.33 31.16 -17.66
N LEU A 76 -2.61 29.86 -17.72
CA LEU A 76 -3.98 29.35 -17.76
C LEU A 76 -4.68 29.47 -16.40
N ALA A 77 -5.98 29.74 -16.44
CA ALA A 77 -6.82 29.77 -15.25
C ALA A 77 -7.01 28.36 -14.66
N LEU A 78 -7.12 28.27 -13.33
CA LEU A 78 -7.29 27.00 -12.60
C LEU A 78 -8.46 26.14 -13.09
N ARG A 79 -9.54 26.75 -13.58
CA ARG A 79 -10.69 26.05 -14.14
C ARG A 79 -10.32 25.27 -15.40
N ASP A 80 -9.57 25.91 -16.30
CA ASP A 80 -9.16 25.30 -17.58
C ASP A 80 -8.10 24.23 -17.34
N ILE A 81 -7.18 24.47 -16.40
CA ILE A 81 -6.21 23.46 -15.94
C ILE A 81 -6.94 22.21 -15.41
N GLY A 82 -7.99 22.39 -14.61
CA GLY A 82 -8.82 21.30 -14.14
C GLY A 82 -9.43 20.49 -15.29
N THR A 83 -10.05 21.18 -16.25
CA THR A 83 -10.62 20.53 -17.46
C THR A 83 -9.56 19.76 -18.25
N ILE A 84 -8.39 20.36 -18.51
CA ILE A 84 -7.29 19.75 -19.28
C ILE A 84 -6.76 18.49 -18.58
N LEU A 85 -6.55 18.57 -17.26
CA LEU A 85 -6.03 17.45 -16.47
C LEU A 85 -7.09 16.41 -16.10
N GLY A 86 -8.36 16.63 -16.46
CA GLY A 86 -9.47 15.76 -16.15
C GLY A 86 -9.78 15.69 -14.66
N VAL A 87 -9.60 16.79 -13.93
CA VAL A 87 -9.84 16.88 -12.48
C VAL A 87 -10.70 18.08 -12.12
N SER A 88 -11.28 18.09 -10.92
CA SER A 88 -12.02 19.25 -10.44
C SER A 88 -11.11 20.47 -10.25
N HIS A 89 -11.69 21.67 -10.27
CA HIS A 89 -11.00 22.92 -9.97
C HIS A 89 -10.26 22.87 -8.62
N GLN A 90 -10.90 22.35 -7.57
CA GLN A 90 -10.27 22.17 -6.25
C GLN A 90 -9.04 21.25 -6.32
N ARG A 91 -9.11 20.20 -7.14
CA ARG A 91 -7.99 19.26 -7.29
C ARG A 91 -6.85 19.88 -8.10
N ALA A 92 -7.14 20.71 -9.11
CA ALA A 92 -6.14 21.49 -9.83
C ALA A 92 -5.39 22.44 -8.88
N HIS A 93 -6.11 23.14 -8.00
CA HIS A 93 -5.50 23.98 -6.95
C HIS A 93 -4.57 23.17 -6.03
N GLN A 94 -4.99 21.98 -5.58
CA GLN A 94 -4.16 21.10 -4.74
C GLN A 94 -2.88 20.61 -5.45
N LEU A 95 -2.92 20.39 -6.77
CA LEU A 95 -1.76 19.96 -7.54
C LEU A 95 -0.68 21.04 -7.61
N LEU A 96 -1.08 22.32 -7.66
CA LEU A 96 -0.14 23.44 -7.61
C LEU A 96 0.50 23.59 -6.23
N ALA A 97 -0.27 23.42 -5.16
CA ALA A 97 0.22 23.53 -3.78
C ALA A 97 1.26 22.45 -3.42
N ARG A 98 1.11 21.23 -3.94
CA ARG A 98 2.02 20.08 -3.65
C ARG A 98 3.42 20.20 -4.25
N GLY A 99 3.64 21.12 -5.18
CA GLY A 99 4.93 21.32 -5.85
C GLY A 99 5.88 22.32 -5.19
N GLY A 100 5.42 23.03 -4.16
CA GLY A 100 6.18 24.08 -3.48
C GLY A 100 7.11 23.61 -2.36
N GLU A 101 7.05 22.32 -2.00
CA GLU A 101 7.99 21.70 -1.06
C GLU A 101 9.22 21.21 -1.85
N ARG A 102 10.21 22.09 -2.01
CA ARG A 102 11.59 21.72 -2.31
C ARG A 102 12.49 22.21 -1.20
#